data_AF-A0A3D0HQZ2-F1
#
_entry.id   AF-A0A3D0HQZ2-F1
#
_cell.length_a   1.000
_cell.length_b   1.000
_cell.length_c   1.000
_cell.angle_alpha   90.00
_cell.angle_beta   90.00
_cell.angle_gamma   90.00
#
_symmetry.space_group_name_H-M   'P 1'
#
loop_
_entity.id
_entity.type
_entity.pdbx_description
1 polymer ?
#
loop_
_entity_poly.entity_id
_entity_poly.type
_entity_poly.pdbx_seq_one_letter_code
_entity_poly.pdbx_strand_id
1 'polypeptide(L)'
;MADKIYRRTTQSSPILKSNAGKKARKRNVILNFRVTEQEKNLIEKRIELSGLKKSDYFIESCLYQKILVKGNIRTSDKMKEQLARIADALKECEEENFFGVLSGEDVIALKTILEMLTKTAQKKGGES
;
A
#
# COMPACT_ATOMS: atom_id res chain seq x y z
N MET A 1 39.90 26.21 28.15
CA MET A 1 40.49 25.87 26.83
C MET A 1 39.41 25.17 26.04
N ALA A 2 38.94 25.73 24.93
CA ALA A 2 37.81 25.17 24.18
C ALA A 2 38.30 24.01 23.28
N ASP A 3 37.69 22.84 23.43
CA ASP A 3 37.95 21.67 22.58
C ASP A 3 37.62 22.02 21.13
N LYS A 4 38.67 22.10 20.30
CA LYS A 4 38.54 22.24 18.86
C LYS A 4 38.04 20.91 18.32
N ILE A 5 36.73 20.79 18.14
CA ILE A 5 36.11 19.65 17.44
C ILE A 5 36.78 19.53 16.07
N TYR A 6 37.59 18.50 15.91
CA TYR A 6 38.39 18.28 14.70
C TYR A 6 37.46 17.89 13.54
N ARG A 7 37.14 18.85 12.68
CA ARG A 7 36.30 18.62 11.50
C ARG A 7 37.19 18.22 10.32
N ARG A 8 37.00 16.99 9.81
CA ARG A 8 37.75 16.47 8.65
C ARG A 8 37.48 17.37 7.43
N THR A 9 38.53 17.80 6.74
CA THR A 9 38.46 18.69 5.56
C THR A 9 37.64 18.13 4.40
N THR A 10 37.48 16.82 4.33
CA THR A 10 36.65 16.14 3.32
C THR A 10 35.18 16.03 3.69
N GLN A 11 34.78 16.44 4.90
CA GLN A 11 33.35 16.53 5.23
C GLN A 11 32.78 17.79 4.59
N SER A 12 32.12 17.61 3.44
CA SER A 12 31.19 18.60 2.92
C SER A 12 30.20 18.99 4.02
N SER A 13 30.10 20.28 4.33
CA SER A 13 29.06 20.84 5.19
C SER A 13 27.68 20.27 4.82
N PRO A 14 26.75 20.07 5.77
CA PRO A 14 25.41 19.64 5.42
C PRO A 14 24.79 20.73 4.54
N ILE A 15 24.74 20.47 3.24
CA ILE A 15 23.99 21.30 2.30
C ILE A 15 22.54 21.14 2.74
N LEU A 16 22.02 22.13 3.47
CA LEU A 16 20.59 22.28 3.65
C LEU A 16 20.03 22.46 2.25
N LYS A 17 19.44 21.38 1.71
CA LYS A 17 18.77 21.41 0.41
C LYS A 17 17.68 22.46 0.53
N SER A 18 17.86 23.62 -0.10
CA SER A 18 16.82 24.64 -0.16
C SER A 18 15.61 24.04 -0.88
N ASN A 19 14.44 24.09 -0.23
CA ASN A 19 13.18 23.61 -0.80
C ASN A 19 12.55 24.64 -1.76
N ALA A 20 13.29 25.65 -2.19
CA ALA A 20 12.82 26.65 -3.14
C ALA A 20 12.77 26.06 -4.55
N GLY A 21 11.60 25.56 -4.96
CA GLY A 21 11.26 25.32 -6.37
C GLY A 21 11.22 23.86 -6.86
N LYS A 22 11.45 22.85 -6.01
CA LYS A 22 11.32 21.45 -6.44
C LYS A 22 9.87 21.00 -6.38
N LYS A 23 9.22 20.87 -7.56
CA LYS A 23 7.95 20.13 -7.67
C LYS A 23 8.13 18.77 -6.98
N ALA A 24 7.30 18.50 -5.98
CA ALA A 24 7.35 17.23 -5.27
C ALA A 24 7.19 16.07 -6.27
N ARG A 25 7.98 15.00 -6.12
CA ARG A 25 7.85 13.81 -6.98
C ARG A 25 6.42 13.27 -6.85
N LYS A 26 5.80 12.87 -7.97
CA LYS A 26 4.45 12.25 -7.98
C LYS A 26 4.35 11.04 -7.04
N ARG A 27 5.43 10.26 -6.91
CA ARG A 27 5.56 9.12 -5.99
C ARG A 27 6.72 9.41 -5.04
N ASN A 28 6.44 10.03 -3.89
CA ASN A 28 7.44 10.42 -2.88
C ASN A 28 7.57 9.42 -1.72
N VAL A 29 6.67 8.45 -1.60
CA VAL A 29 6.67 7.40 -0.56
C VAL A 29 7.44 6.18 -1.06
N ILE A 30 8.24 5.56 -0.17
CA ILE A 30 9.03 4.36 -0.46
C ILE A 30 8.43 3.17 0.29
N LEU A 31 8.16 2.08 -0.44
CA LEU A 31 7.79 0.78 0.11
C LEU A 31 8.94 -0.22 -0.12
N ASN A 32 9.46 -0.83 0.95
CA ASN A 32 10.59 -1.76 0.89
C ASN A 32 10.25 -3.07 1.61
N PHE A 33 10.75 -4.18 1.08
CA PHE A 33 10.57 -5.53 1.64
C PHE A 33 11.92 -6.21 1.84
N ARG A 34 12.00 -7.10 2.83
CA ARG A 34 13.10 -8.07 2.95
C ARG A 34 12.68 -9.36 2.28
N VAL A 35 13.54 -9.90 1.42
CA VAL A 35 13.29 -11.14 0.68
C VAL A 35 14.55 -12.01 0.71
N THR A 36 14.34 -13.31 0.61
CA THR A 36 15.41 -14.28 0.36
C THR A 36 15.91 -14.17 -1.08
N GLU A 37 17.10 -14.73 -1.37
CA GLU A 37 17.66 -14.71 -2.73
C GLU A 37 16.77 -15.48 -3.73
N GLN A 38 16.13 -16.56 -3.28
CA GLN A 38 15.22 -17.34 -4.11
C GLN A 38 13.98 -16.52 -4.49
N GLU A 39 13.34 -15.84 -3.53
CA GLU A 39 12.18 -14.98 -3.78
C GLU A 39 12.53 -13.84 -4.73
N LYS A 40 13.70 -13.20 -4.53
CA LYS A 40 14.22 -12.16 -5.43
C LYS A 40 14.33 -12.67 -6.87
N ASN A 41 14.93 -13.84 -7.08
CA ASN A 41 15.11 -14.42 -8.42
C ASN A 41 13.77 -14.73 -9.11
N LEU A 42 12.79 -15.21 -8.35
CA LEU A 42 11.44 -15.45 -8.87
C LEU A 42 10.73 -14.15 -9.26
N ILE A 43 10.85 -13.11 -8.43
CA ILE A 43 10.28 -11.79 -8.72
C ILE A 43 10.94 -11.20 -9.97
N GLU A 44 12.26 -11.26 -10.09
CA GLU A 44 12.98 -10.71 -11.24
C GLU A 44 12.56 -11.38 -12.54
N LYS A 45 12.45 -12.72 -12.56
CA LYS A 45 11.92 -13.45 -13.73
C LYS A 45 10.50 -13.02 -14.09
N ARG A 46 9.63 -12.79 -13.10
CA ARG A 46 8.27 -12.31 -13.38
C ARG A 46 8.26 -10.91 -13.97
N ILE A 47 9.13 -10.03 -13.49
CA ILE A 47 9.29 -8.68 -14.03
C ILE A 47 9.76 -8.77 -15.49
N GLU A 48 10.79 -9.57 -15.75
CA GLU A 48 11.32 -9.79 -17.10
C GLU A 48 10.25 -10.29 -18.06
N LEU A 49 9.49 -11.32 -17.67
CA LEU A 49 8.39 -11.87 -18.47
C LEU A 49 7.24 -10.87 -18.67
N SER A 50 6.97 -10.01 -17.69
CA SER A 50 5.90 -9.01 -17.79
C SER A 50 6.24 -7.84 -18.71
N GLY A 51 7.54 -7.60 -18.98
CA GLY A 51 8.02 -6.44 -19.72
C GLY A 51 7.80 -5.09 -19.01
N LEU A 52 7.30 -5.10 -17.76
CA LEU A 52 7.06 -3.89 -16.99
C LEU A 52 8.34 -3.40 -16.31
N LYS A 53 8.43 -2.08 -16.08
CA LYS A 53 9.44 -1.52 -15.19
C LYS A 53 9.20 -2.03 -13.78
N LYS A 54 10.28 -2.31 -13.02
CA LYS A 54 10.18 -2.81 -11.64
C LYS A 54 9.18 -2.03 -10.79
N SER A 55 9.23 -0.69 -10.85
CA SER A 55 8.33 0.17 -10.08
C SER A 55 6.86 -0.04 -10.43
N ASP A 56 6.54 -0.18 -11.71
CA ASP A 56 5.16 -0.32 -12.16
C ASP A 56 4.67 -1.75 -11.90
N TYR A 57 5.53 -2.76 -12.09
CA TYR A 57 5.23 -4.15 -11.70
C TYR A 57 4.86 -4.28 -10.22
N PHE A 58 5.63 -3.65 -9.32
CA PHE A 58 5.36 -3.71 -7.88
C PHE A 58 4.07 -2.97 -7.52
N ILE A 59 3.80 -1.81 -8.13
CA ILE A 59 2.56 -1.06 -7.88
C ILE A 59 1.35 -1.87 -8.34
N GLU A 60 1.37 -2.37 -9.58
CA GLU A 60 0.28 -3.16 -10.16
C GLU A 60 0.06 -4.47 -9.38
N SER A 61 1.14 -5.17 -9.02
CA SER A 61 1.04 -6.38 -8.21
C SER A 61 0.47 -6.10 -6.82
N CYS A 62 0.88 -5.02 -6.15
CA CYS A 62 0.35 -4.71 -4.83
C CYS A 62 -1.11 -4.24 -4.85
N LEU A 63 -1.55 -3.55 -5.91
CA LEU A 63 -2.90 -2.97 -5.98
C LEU A 63 -3.96 -3.93 -6.53
N TYR A 64 -3.60 -4.76 -7.52
CA TYR A 64 -4.59 -5.54 -8.27
C TYR A 64 -4.43 -7.05 -8.11
N GLN A 65 -3.42 -7.51 -7.35
CA GLN A 65 -3.27 -8.92 -7.10
C GLN A 65 -4.31 -9.42 -6.10
N LYS A 66 -4.99 -10.48 -6.49
CA LYS A 66 -5.93 -11.25 -5.68
C LYS A 66 -5.26 -11.78 -4.41
N ILE A 67 -5.52 -11.16 -3.26
CA ILE A 67 -5.05 -11.64 -1.95
C ILE A 67 -5.88 -12.85 -1.51
N LEU A 68 -5.22 -13.89 -0.96
CA LEU A 68 -5.86 -15.04 -0.31
C LEU A 68 -5.60 -14.95 1.19
N VAL A 69 -6.59 -14.51 1.95
CA VAL A 69 -6.49 -14.46 3.42
C VAL A 69 -6.97 -15.80 4.00
N LYS A 70 -6.07 -16.53 4.66
CA LYS A 70 -6.47 -17.65 5.52
C LYS A 70 -7.04 -17.08 6.82
N GLY A 71 -8.20 -17.59 7.27
CA GLY A 71 -8.99 -17.06 8.37
C GLY A 71 -8.14 -16.64 9.58
N ASN A 72 -8.13 -15.33 9.86
CA ASN A 72 -7.42 -14.73 10.98
C ASN A 72 -8.34 -13.69 11.62
N ILE A 73 -8.55 -13.82 12.94
CA ILE A 73 -9.48 -13.01 13.73
C ILE A 73 -9.13 -11.51 13.63
N ARG A 74 -7.83 -11.18 13.64
CA ARG A 74 -7.37 -9.78 13.49
C ARG A 74 -7.75 -9.17 12.15
N THR A 75 -7.83 -9.99 11.10
CA THR A 75 -8.21 -9.53 9.77
C THR A 75 -9.71 -9.29 9.71
N SER A 76 -10.52 -10.17 10.32
CA SER A 76 -11.98 -9.96 10.39
C SER A 76 -12.35 -8.73 11.21
N ASP A 77 -11.63 -8.43 12.30
CA ASP A 77 -11.91 -7.26 13.12
C ASP A 77 -11.61 -5.96 12.37
N LYS A 78 -10.47 -5.91 11.65
CA LYS A 78 -10.14 -4.77 10.78
C LYS A 78 -11.17 -4.57 9.65
N MET A 79 -11.67 -5.66 9.06
CA MET A 79 -12.72 -5.55 8.05
C MET A 79 -14.01 -4.96 8.63
N LYS A 80 -14.42 -5.41 9.82
CA LYS A 80 -15.60 -4.87 10.53
C LYS A 80 -15.42 -3.39 10.85
N GLU A 81 -14.24 -2.99 11.33
CA GLU A 81 -13.95 -1.60 11.64
C GLU A 81 -14.02 -0.71 10.39
N GLN A 82 -13.44 -1.14 9.28
CA GLN A 82 -13.51 -0.41 8.01
C GLN A 82 -14.95 -0.32 7.49
N LEU A 83 -15.72 -1.41 7.55
CA LEU A 83 -17.13 -1.42 7.16
C LEU A 83 -17.99 -0.52 8.07
N ALA A 84 -17.71 -0.48 9.37
CA ALA A 84 -18.42 0.40 10.31
C ALA A 84 -18.15 1.88 9.97
N ARG A 85 -16.90 2.27 9.76
CA ARG A 85 -16.54 3.64 9.36
C ARG A 85 -17.24 4.06 8.07
N ILE A 86 -17.29 3.17 7.08
CA ILE A 86 -17.97 3.43 5.80
C ILE A 86 -19.49 3.51 6.01
N ALA A 87 -20.07 2.63 6.82
CA ALA A 87 -21.50 2.66 7.12
C ALA A 87 -21.91 3.94 7.86
N ASP A 88 -21.07 4.43 8.77
CA ASP A 88 -21.31 5.69 9.48
C ASP A 88 -21.18 6.89 8.53
N ALA A 89 -20.15 6.92 7.67
CA ALA A 89 -20.00 7.93 6.63
C ALA A 89 -21.18 7.97 5.65
N LEU A 90 -21.78 6.81 5.35
CA LEU A 90 -22.98 6.70 4.52
C LEU A 90 -24.26 7.12 5.25
N LYS A 91 -24.37 6.87 6.56
CA LYS A 91 -25.52 7.28 7.37
C LYS A 91 -25.58 8.79 7.61
N GLU A 92 -24.41 9.43 7.72
CA GLU A 92 -24.30 10.88 7.89
C GLU A 92 -24.65 11.66 6.59
N CYS A 93 -24.77 10.97 5.45
CA CYS A 93 -25.19 11.57 4.20
C CYS A 93 -26.72 11.46 4.00
N GLU A 94 -27.42 12.58 4.21
CA GLU A 94 -28.81 12.74 3.76
C GLU A 94 -28.89 12.78 2.22
N GLU A 95 -30.01 12.29 1.69
CA GLU A 95 -30.20 11.52 0.45
C GLU A 95 -29.81 12.15 -0.91
N GLU A 96 -29.26 13.37 -0.95
CA GLU A 96 -29.15 14.13 -2.22
C GLU A 96 -27.72 14.30 -2.76
N ASN A 97 -26.66 13.98 -2.00
CA ASN A 97 -25.28 14.15 -2.48
C ASN A 97 -24.37 12.96 -2.13
N PHE A 98 -24.62 11.82 -2.77
CA PHE A 98 -23.77 10.63 -2.68
C PHE A 98 -22.41 10.81 -3.39
N PHE A 99 -22.26 11.86 -4.20
CA PHE A 99 -21.06 12.11 -4.98
C PHE A 99 -19.94 12.71 -4.11
N GLY A 100 -18.96 11.89 -3.76
CA GLY A 100 -17.77 12.32 -3.00
C GLY A 100 -17.75 11.94 -1.53
N VAL A 101 -18.77 11.20 -1.05
CA VAL A 101 -18.85 10.72 0.34
C VAL A 101 -17.74 9.72 0.66
N LEU A 102 -17.47 8.81 -0.28
CA LEU A 102 -16.43 7.81 -0.15
C LEU A 102 -15.17 8.26 -0.88
N SER A 103 -14.04 8.21 -0.19
CA SER A 103 -12.75 8.46 -0.83
C SER A 103 -12.39 7.32 -1.78
N GLY A 104 -11.47 7.57 -2.71
CA GLY A 104 -10.94 6.51 -3.57
C GLY A 104 -10.30 5.36 -2.77
N GLU A 105 -9.79 5.65 -1.58
CA GLU A 105 -9.23 4.63 -0.67
C GLU A 105 -10.34 3.75 -0.08
N ASP A 106 -11.48 4.33 0.30
CA ASP A 106 -12.64 3.59 0.83
C ASP A 106 -13.22 2.64 -0.21
N VAL A 107 -13.30 3.08 -1.46
CA VAL A 107 -13.76 2.24 -2.58
C VAL A 107 -12.81 1.06 -2.81
N ILE A 108 -11.50 1.28 -2.73
CA ILE A 108 -10.49 0.21 -2.83
C ILE A 108 -10.62 -0.74 -1.64
N ALA A 109 -10.82 -0.22 -0.44
CA ALA A 109 -11.02 -1.02 0.77
C ALA A 109 -12.25 -1.92 0.65
N LEU A 110 -13.40 -1.38 0.24
CA LEU A 110 -14.63 -2.14 0.00
C LEU A 110 -14.44 -3.24 -1.04
N LYS A 111 -13.83 -2.91 -2.18
CA LYS A 111 -13.54 -3.89 -3.24
C LYS A 111 -12.67 -5.02 -2.70
N THR A 112 -11.65 -4.69 -1.93
CA THR A 112 -10.75 -5.69 -1.32
C THR A 112 -11.49 -6.58 -0.34
N ILE A 113 -12.34 -6.01 0.53
CA ILE A 113 -13.18 -6.77 1.47
C ILE A 113 -14.13 -7.71 0.72
N LEU A 114 -14.80 -7.24 -0.32
CA LEU A 114 -15.69 -8.05 -1.16
C LEU A 114 -14.95 -9.21 -1.83
N GLU A 115 -13.76 -8.96 -2.41
CA GLU A 115 -12.93 -10.01 -3.01
C GLU A 115 -12.47 -11.06 -2.00
N MET A 116 -12.21 -10.68 -0.75
CA MET A 116 -11.86 -11.61 0.32
C MET A 116 -13.08 -12.46 0.75
N LEU A 117 -14.26 -11.86 0.90
CA LEU A 117 -15.48 -12.56 1.32
C LEU A 117 -16.03 -13.51 0.25
N THR A 118 -16.01 -13.13 -1.02
CA THR A 118 -16.48 -13.99 -2.13
C THR A 118 -15.65 -15.27 -2.25
N LYS A 119 -14.34 -15.19 -1.99
CA LYS A 119 -13.46 -16.37 -2.02
C LYS A 119 -13.63 -17.29 -0.82
N THR A 120 -13.87 -16.76 0.38
CA THR A 120 -14.15 -17.61 1.55
C THR A 120 -15.48 -18.36 1.38
N ALA A 121 -16.46 -17.75 0.71
CA ALA A 121 -17.71 -18.41 0.34
C ALA A 121 -17.50 -19.55 -0.68
N GLN A 122 -16.71 -19.33 -1.73
CA GLN A 122 -16.42 -20.36 -2.75
C GLN A 122 -15.66 -21.56 -2.19
N LYS A 123 -14.79 -21.35 -1.20
CA LYS A 123 -14.03 -22.46 -0.56
C LYS A 123 -14.92 -23.41 0.24
N LYS A 124 -16.06 -22.96 0.77
CA LYS A 124 -17.01 -23.81 1.50
C LYS A 124 -17.87 -24.71 0.60
N GLY A 125 -17.91 -24.46 -0.71
CA GLY A 125 -18.75 -25.22 -1.66
C GLY A 125 -18.03 -26.31 -2.46
N GLY A 126 -16.72 -26.50 -2.25
CA GLY A 126 -15.88 -27.46 -3.00
C GLY A 126 -15.30 -28.61 -2.17
N GLU A 127 -15.70 -28.75 -0.91
CA GLU A 127 -15.39 -29.90 -0.05
C GLU A 127 -16.72 -30.60 0.28
N SER A 128 -17.25 -31.35 -0.69
CA SER A 128 -18.27 -32.38 -0.53
C SER A 128 -18.10 -33.41 -1.64
#